data_AF-A0AAD9MKV5-F1
#
_entry.id   AF-A0AAD9MKV5-F1
#
_cell.length_a   1.000
_cell.length_b   1.000
_cell.length_c   1.000
_cell.angle_alpha   90.00
_cell.angle_beta   90.00
_cell.angle_gamma   90.00
#
_symmetry.space_group_name_H-M   'P 1'
#
loop_
_entity.id
_entity.type
_entity.pdbx_description
1 polymer ?
#
loop_
_entity_poly.entity_id
_entity_poly.type
_entity_poly.pdbx_seq_one_letter_code
_entity_poly.pdbx_strand_id
1 'polypeptide(L)'
;MISVLFAANRPNYSRWIMKYHRNLLNIEDSHPGINQVLCNGALSMSRTDKNFSRSAVDFTLEQTINADAASRHTGIVAFNNSDTARQRWMLTRSARSAIVGKLLAKAGLESPDDVTKSLKPYRFKKDHEDLNSLKNGIESIINPLCVAPRQPLFTIMTGRDVSDNVRDDLVDCRKIGALKTRTGLIDTFATGRSKASQP
;
A
#
# COMPACT_ATOMS: atom_id res chain seq x y z
N MET A 1 -6.19 -7.75 9.73
CA MET A 1 -6.26 -7.84 8.25
C MET A 1 -6.04 -9.27 7.76
N ILE A 2 -4.98 -9.97 8.21
CA ILE A 2 -4.73 -11.38 7.86
C ILE A 2 -5.97 -12.27 8.12
N SER A 3 -6.58 -12.14 9.31
CA SER A 3 -7.81 -12.88 9.65
C SER A 3 -8.92 -12.73 8.62
N VAL A 4 -9.18 -11.51 8.13
CA VAL A 4 -10.23 -11.23 7.14
C VAL A 4 -9.96 -11.96 5.82
N LEU A 5 -8.69 -12.05 5.38
CA LEU A 5 -8.33 -12.77 4.15
C LEU A 5 -8.56 -14.28 4.26
N PHE A 6 -8.32 -14.86 5.44
CA PHE A 6 -8.61 -16.26 5.74
C PHE A 6 -10.11 -16.51 5.86
N ALA A 7 -10.86 -15.59 6.47
CA ALA A 7 -12.31 -15.68 6.57
C ALA A 7 -12.96 -15.69 5.18
N ALA A 8 -12.57 -14.74 4.33
CA ALA A 8 -13.06 -14.57 2.96
C ALA A 8 -12.55 -15.62 1.96
N ASN A 9 -11.88 -16.67 2.42
CA ASN A 9 -11.35 -17.76 1.62
C ASN A 9 -10.58 -17.27 0.37
N ARG A 10 -9.63 -16.35 0.55
CA ARG A 10 -8.75 -15.86 -0.52
C ARG A 10 -7.41 -16.59 -0.43
N PRO A 11 -7.27 -17.82 -1.00
CA PRO A 11 -6.12 -18.69 -0.79
C PRO A 11 -4.82 -18.07 -1.30
N ASN A 12 -4.85 -17.38 -2.45
CA ASN A 12 -3.64 -16.76 -2.99
C ASN A 12 -3.13 -15.64 -2.07
N TYR A 13 -4.00 -14.73 -1.65
CA TYR A 13 -3.64 -13.64 -0.76
C TYR A 13 -3.23 -14.13 0.64
N SER A 14 -3.96 -15.10 1.20
CA SER A 14 -3.60 -15.71 2.48
C SER A 14 -2.24 -16.43 2.42
N ARG A 15 -1.92 -17.16 1.36
CA ARG A 15 -0.58 -17.78 1.21
C ARG A 15 0.55 -16.76 1.16
N TRP A 16 0.43 -15.74 0.32
CA TRP A 16 1.46 -14.72 0.19
C TRP A 16 1.61 -13.89 1.46
N ILE A 17 0.52 -13.48 2.11
CA ILE A 17 0.59 -12.69 3.34
C ILE A 17 1.23 -13.48 4.48
N MET A 18 1.03 -14.81 4.54
CA MET A 18 1.73 -15.66 5.52
C MET A 18 3.24 -15.71 5.27
N LYS A 19 3.67 -15.81 4.01
CA LYS A 19 5.09 -15.73 3.64
C LYS A 19 5.69 -14.38 4.05
N TYR A 20 5.01 -13.28 3.71
CA TYR A 20 5.46 -11.94 4.10
C TYR A 20 5.51 -11.78 5.62
N HIS A 21 4.48 -12.24 6.33
CA HIS A 21 4.43 -12.15 7.78
C HIS A 21 5.58 -12.91 8.43
N ARG A 22 5.89 -14.13 7.96
CA ARG A 22 7.05 -14.91 8.41
C ARG A 22 8.36 -14.18 8.14
N ASN A 23 8.53 -13.64 6.93
CA ASN A 23 9.73 -12.89 6.58
C ASN A 23 9.93 -11.66 7.47
N LEU A 24 8.84 -10.98 7.84
CA LEU A 24 8.87 -9.85 8.77
C LEU A 24 9.22 -10.29 10.21
N LEU A 25 8.72 -11.43 10.67
CA LEU A 25 9.06 -11.98 11.98
C LEU A 25 10.54 -12.38 12.08
N ASN A 26 11.11 -12.87 10.97
CA ASN A 26 12.50 -13.32 10.88
C ASN A 26 13.40 -12.28 10.19
N ILE A 27 13.00 -11.01 10.20
CA ILE A 27 13.68 -9.97 9.43
C ILE A 27 15.09 -9.71 9.96
N GLU A 28 15.28 -9.76 11.28
CA GLU A 28 16.59 -9.56 11.92
C GLU A 28 17.57 -10.69 11.61
N ASP A 29 17.07 -11.92 11.51
CA ASP A 29 17.92 -13.08 11.19
C ASP A 29 18.34 -13.06 9.72
N SER A 30 17.42 -12.70 8.83
CA SER A 30 17.68 -12.70 7.38
C SER A 30 18.39 -11.44 6.88
N HIS A 31 18.11 -10.29 7.50
CA HIS A 31 18.61 -8.98 7.12
C HIS A 31 18.83 -8.10 8.37
N PRO A 32 19.89 -8.37 9.15
CA PRO A 32 20.13 -7.69 10.42
C PRO A 32 20.22 -6.18 10.24
N GLY A 33 19.56 -5.43 11.13
CA GLY A 33 19.54 -3.97 11.12
C GLY A 33 18.45 -3.34 10.25
N ILE A 34 17.73 -4.11 9.43
CA ILE A 34 16.57 -3.57 8.69
C ILE A 34 15.48 -3.09 9.64
N ASN A 35 15.26 -3.77 10.76
CA ASN A 35 14.22 -3.36 11.70
C ASN A 35 14.48 -1.95 12.25
N GLN A 36 15.74 -1.63 12.59
CA GLN A 36 16.12 -0.28 13.02
C GLN A 36 15.87 0.74 11.91
N VAL A 37 16.19 0.40 10.66
CA VAL A 37 15.89 1.22 9.48
C VAL A 37 14.39 1.46 9.33
N LEU A 38 13.56 0.44 9.50
CA LEU A 38 12.09 0.53 9.45
C LEU A 38 11.54 1.39 10.61
N CYS A 39 12.02 1.17 11.84
CA CYS A 39 11.67 1.97 13.02
C CYS A 39 12.04 3.45 12.84
N ASN A 40 13.12 3.74 12.11
CA ASN A 40 13.54 5.09 11.74
C ASN A 40 12.72 5.69 10.58
N GLY A 41 11.62 5.04 10.18
CA GLY A 41 10.67 5.56 9.22
C GLY A 41 11.00 5.29 7.75
N ALA A 42 11.84 4.30 7.45
CA ALA A 42 12.15 3.87 6.07
C ALA A 42 10.99 3.21 5.32
N LEU A 43 9.76 3.31 5.85
CA LEU A 43 8.52 2.99 5.15
C LEU A 43 8.03 4.15 4.25
N SER A 44 8.69 5.29 4.35
CA SER A 44 8.35 6.51 3.63
C SER A 44 9.62 7.21 3.15
N MET A 45 9.52 7.90 2.03
CA MET A 45 10.64 8.63 1.43
C MET A 45 10.27 10.11 1.29
N SER A 46 11.25 10.97 1.50
CA SER A 46 11.13 12.40 1.25
C SER A 46 11.86 12.75 -0.03
N ARG A 47 11.23 13.53 -0.89
CA ARG A 47 11.90 14.12 -2.08
C ARG A 47 12.56 15.45 -1.77
N THR A 48 12.17 16.08 -0.67
CA THR A 48 12.59 17.42 -0.28
C THR A 48 13.06 17.42 1.16
N ASP A 49 13.83 18.41 1.56
CA ASP A 49 14.25 18.57 2.96
C ASP A 49 13.16 19.21 3.85
N LYS A 50 11.93 19.34 3.34
CA LYS A 50 10.83 19.98 4.06
C LYS A 50 10.22 19.05 5.10
N ASN A 51 9.86 19.62 6.23
CA ASN A 51 9.11 18.92 7.28
C ASN A 51 7.78 18.40 6.72
N PHE A 52 7.39 17.21 7.16
CA PHE A 52 6.14 16.54 6.77
C PHE A 52 5.98 16.29 5.26
N SER A 53 7.07 16.19 4.50
CA SER A 53 7.03 15.91 3.05
C SER A 53 7.30 14.45 2.67
N ARG A 54 7.35 13.56 3.67
CA ARG A 54 7.51 12.13 3.45
C ARG A 54 6.22 11.52 2.89
N SER A 55 6.37 10.74 1.83
CA SER A 55 5.29 10.01 1.17
C SER A 55 5.59 8.52 1.20
N ALA A 56 4.55 7.70 1.05
CA ALA A 56 4.73 6.26 0.84
C ALA A 56 5.66 6.02 -0.37
N VAL A 57 6.52 5.01 -0.27
CA VAL A 57 7.52 4.70 -1.30
C VAL A 57 6.88 4.47 -2.66
N ASP A 58 5.77 3.72 -2.69
CA ASP A 58 5.03 3.41 -3.91
C ASP A 58 4.47 4.67 -4.59
N PHE A 59 3.80 5.53 -3.81
CA PHE A 59 3.28 6.80 -4.29
C PHE A 59 4.38 7.72 -4.84
N THR A 60 5.56 7.69 -4.20
CA THR A 60 6.69 8.49 -4.66
C THR A 60 7.28 7.93 -5.95
N LEU A 61 7.36 6.60 -6.09
CA LEU A 61 7.77 5.93 -7.32
C LEU A 61 6.82 6.27 -8.47
N GLU A 62 5.51 6.32 -8.20
CA GLU A 62 4.49 6.76 -9.16
C GLU A 62 4.71 8.22 -9.61
N GLN A 63 4.90 9.14 -8.67
CA GLN A 63 5.10 10.56 -8.95
C GLN A 63 6.48 10.92 -9.52
N THR A 64 7.44 10.01 -9.49
CA THR A 64 8.80 10.25 -9.97
C THR A 64 9.09 9.40 -11.17
N ILE A 65 9.59 8.18 -10.94
CA ILE A 65 10.16 7.35 -11.98
C ILE A 65 9.08 6.94 -12.98
N ASN A 66 7.85 6.68 -12.53
CA ASN A 66 6.75 6.32 -13.44
C ASN A 66 6.21 7.54 -14.18
N ALA A 67 6.05 8.69 -13.52
CA ALA A 67 5.67 9.93 -14.18
C ALA A 67 6.67 10.33 -15.28
N ASP A 68 7.98 10.28 -14.97
CA ASP A 68 9.05 10.54 -15.95
C ASP A 68 9.06 9.48 -17.07
N ALA A 69 8.85 8.20 -16.72
CA ALA A 69 8.74 7.12 -17.71
C ALA A 69 7.46 7.16 -18.56
N ALA A 70 6.42 7.90 -18.14
CA ALA A 70 5.17 8.08 -18.88
C ALA A 70 5.14 9.40 -19.67
N SER A 71 6.15 10.27 -19.49
CA SER A 71 6.30 11.52 -20.24
C SER A 71 6.38 11.26 -21.74
N ARG A 72 5.68 12.06 -22.57
CA ARG A 72 5.81 11.95 -24.03
C ARG A 72 7.21 12.29 -24.56
N HIS A 73 8.00 13.05 -23.79
CA HIS A 73 9.34 13.51 -24.19
C HIS A 73 10.47 12.61 -23.67
N THR A 74 10.30 11.96 -22.52
CA THR A 74 11.32 11.13 -21.84
C THR A 74 10.89 9.68 -21.57
N GLY A 75 9.62 9.38 -21.82
CA GLY A 75 8.98 8.12 -21.45
C GLY A 75 8.99 7.02 -22.52
N ILE A 76 8.46 5.86 -22.15
CA ILE A 76 8.37 4.68 -23.01
C ILE A 76 7.26 4.92 -24.04
N VAL A 77 7.62 5.39 -25.22
CA VAL A 77 6.67 5.62 -26.33
C VAL A 77 6.25 4.30 -27.01
N ALA A 78 6.98 3.20 -26.81
CA ALA A 78 6.63 1.88 -27.33
C ALA A 78 7.12 0.75 -26.43
N PHE A 79 6.23 -0.18 -26.05
CA PHE A 79 6.63 -1.43 -25.41
C PHE A 79 7.34 -2.32 -26.44
N ASN A 80 8.67 -2.34 -26.35
CA ASN A 80 9.48 -3.40 -26.93
C ASN A 80 9.24 -4.70 -26.12
N ASN A 81 8.85 -5.79 -26.78
CA ASN A 81 8.64 -7.11 -26.15
C ASN A 81 9.95 -7.86 -25.83
N SER A 82 11.11 -7.25 -26.04
CA SER A 82 12.41 -7.81 -25.68
C SER A 82 12.66 -7.72 -24.18
N ASP A 83 12.84 -8.87 -23.54
CA ASP A 83 13.16 -8.97 -22.12
C ASP A 83 14.48 -8.27 -21.77
N THR A 84 15.47 -8.32 -22.67
CA THR A 84 16.76 -7.63 -22.46
C THR A 84 16.59 -6.11 -22.41
N ALA A 85 15.69 -5.54 -23.22
CA ALA A 85 15.39 -4.11 -23.19
C ALA A 85 14.69 -3.71 -21.88
N ARG A 86 13.76 -4.55 -21.38
CA ARG A 86 13.09 -4.34 -20.09
C ARG A 86 14.07 -4.40 -18.92
N GLN A 87 14.95 -5.41 -18.89
CA GLN A 87 15.98 -5.56 -17.86
C GLN A 87 16.94 -4.36 -17.85
N ARG A 88 17.45 -3.97 -19.03
CA ARG A 88 18.32 -2.79 -19.15
C ARG A 88 17.62 -1.53 -18.66
N TRP A 89 16.33 -1.36 -18.98
CA TRP A 89 15.56 -0.23 -18.50
C TRP A 89 15.37 -0.24 -16.97
N MET A 90 15.01 -1.39 -16.37
CA MET A 90 14.88 -1.52 -14.92
C MET A 90 16.18 -1.16 -14.19
N LEU A 91 17.33 -1.58 -14.74
CA LEU A 91 18.64 -1.31 -14.14
C LEU A 91 19.11 0.14 -14.33
N THR A 92 18.81 0.76 -15.47
CA THR A 92 19.39 2.07 -15.84
C THR A 92 18.49 3.26 -15.58
N ARG A 93 17.16 3.08 -15.43
CA ARG A 93 16.20 4.21 -15.35
C ARG A 93 16.46 5.14 -14.17
N SER A 94 16.76 4.60 -12.99
CA SER A 94 17.02 5.40 -11.78
C SER A 94 18.27 6.25 -11.94
N ALA A 95 19.34 5.65 -12.47
CA ALA A 95 20.59 6.34 -12.75
C ALA A 95 20.40 7.44 -13.82
N ARG A 96 19.65 7.16 -14.89
CA ARG A 96 19.34 8.16 -15.93
C ARG A 96 18.53 9.32 -15.37
N SER A 97 17.51 9.05 -14.57
CA SER A 97 16.71 10.08 -13.91
C SER A 97 17.57 10.96 -12.99
N ALA A 98 18.49 10.36 -12.21
CA ALA A 98 19.43 11.11 -11.37
C ALA A 98 20.41 11.99 -12.17
N ILE A 99 20.93 11.48 -13.29
CA ILE A 99 21.82 12.24 -14.19
C ILE A 99 21.09 13.43 -14.80
N VAL A 100 19.88 13.22 -15.32
CA VAL A 100 19.04 14.28 -15.88
C VAL A 100 18.71 15.33 -14.82
N GLY A 101 18.34 14.91 -13.61
CA GLY A 101 18.11 15.82 -12.48
C GLY A 101 19.33 16.72 -12.21
N LYS A 102 20.53 16.14 -12.08
CA LYS A 102 21.77 16.92 -11.88
C LYS A 102 22.11 17.85 -13.04
N LEU A 103 21.80 17.46 -14.28
CA LEU A 103 21.98 18.30 -15.46
C LEU A 103 21.03 19.50 -15.45
N LEU A 104 19.76 19.29 -15.12
CA LEU A 104 18.79 20.37 -14.98
C LEU A 104 19.19 21.34 -13.86
N ALA A 105 19.68 20.82 -12.73
CA ALA A 105 20.25 21.61 -11.64
C ALA A 105 21.39 22.51 -12.13
N LYS A 106 22.36 21.91 -12.83
CA LYS A 106 23.53 22.62 -13.37
C LYS A 106 23.15 23.64 -14.45
N ALA A 107 22.08 23.39 -15.19
CA ALA A 107 21.55 24.31 -16.19
C ALA A 107 20.67 25.43 -15.60
N GLY A 108 20.40 25.42 -14.28
CA GLY A 108 19.50 26.37 -13.65
C GLY A 108 18.02 26.19 -14.04
N LEU A 109 17.67 25.00 -14.54
CA LEU A 109 16.32 24.65 -14.97
C LEU A 109 15.54 23.86 -13.90
N GLU A 110 16.08 23.80 -12.68
CA GLU A 110 15.33 23.27 -11.54
C GLU A 110 14.16 24.20 -11.23
N SER A 111 12.96 23.62 -11.24
CA SER A 111 11.79 24.29 -10.69
C SER A 111 11.87 24.16 -9.18
N PRO A 112 12.02 25.25 -8.41
CA PRO A 112 11.96 25.15 -6.96
C PRO A 112 10.59 24.62 -6.55
N ASP A 113 10.56 23.67 -5.61
CA ASP A 113 9.30 23.21 -5.04
C ASP A 113 8.63 24.37 -4.30
N ASP A 114 7.60 24.95 -4.89
CA ASP A 114 6.82 26.02 -4.28
C ASP A 114 5.77 25.45 -3.33
N VAL A 115 6.08 25.43 -2.03
CA VAL A 115 5.12 25.09 -0.97
C VAL A 115 4.36 26.30 -0.43
N THR A 116 4.66 27.50 -0.95
CA THR A 116 4.05 28.74 -0.46
C THR A 116 2.54 28.67 -0.57
N LYS A 117 2.00 28.05 -1.63
CA LYS A 117 0.56 27.82 -1.79
C LYS A 117 -0.04 26.97 -0.66
N SER A 118 0.69 25.96 -0.20
CA SER A 118 0.25 25.07 0.89
C SER A 118 0.35 25.71 2.27
N LEU A 119 1.27 26.67 2.45
CA LEU A 119 1.50 27.39 3.71
C LEU A 119 0.64 28.67 3.86
N LYS A 120 -0.28 28.95 2.92
CA LYS A 120 -1.15 30.12 3.02
C LYS A 120 -2.22 29.91 4.11
N PRO A 121 -2.57 30.95 4.90
CA PRO A 121 -3.59 30.85 5.95
C PRO A 121 -4.94 30.30 5.46
N TYR A 122 -5.37 30.67 4.24
CA TYR A 122 -6.61 30.14 3.66
C TYR A 122 -6.54 28.62 3.43
N ARG A 123 -5.35 28.10 3.10
CA ARG A 123 -5.16 26.67 2.83
C ARG A 123 -5.19 25.89 4.13
N PHE A 124 -4.54 26.38 5.18
CA PHE A 124 -4.65 25.82 6.53
C PHE A 124 -6.10 25.75 7.01
N LYS A 125 -6.86 26.84 6.83
CA LYS A 125 -8.28 26.88 7.20
C LYS A 125 -9.07 25.80 6.45
N LYS A 126 -8.91 25.73 5.13
CA LYS A 126 -9.59 24.73 4.29
C LYS A 126 -9.19 23.30 4.66
N ASP A 127 -7.90 23.01 4.81
CA ASP A 127 -7.43 21.66 5.17
C ASP A 127 -7.97 21.25 6.55
N HIS A 128 -8.08 22.19 7.49
CA HIS A 128 -8.69 21.94 8.80
C HIS A 128 -10.20 21.68 8.70
N GLU A 129 -10.92 22.44 7.87
CA GLU A 129 -12.34 22.22 7.59
C GLU A 129 -12.57 20.85 6.92
N ASP A 130 -11.76 20.50 5.93
CA ASP A 130 -11.83 19.22 5.22
C ASP A 130 -11.52 18.05 6.18
N LEU A 131 -10.51 18.19 7.06
CA LEU A 131 -10.19 17.20 8.09
C LEU A 131 -11.32 17.03 9.11
N ASN A 132 -11.92 18.13 9.56
CA ASN A 132 -13.05 18.09 10.49
C ASN A 132 -14.28 17.47 9.81
N SER A 133 -14.54 17.80 8.55
CA SER A 133 -15.60 17.18 7.75
C SER A 133 -15.39 15.68 7.61
N LEU A 134 -14.16 15.24 7.31
CA LEU A 134 -13.81 13.83 7.25
C LEU A 134 -13.99 13.14 8.60
N LYS A 135 -13.50 13.75 9.68
CA LYS A 135 -13.63 13.22 11.04
C LYS A 135 -15.10 13.07 11.43
N ASN A 136 -15.90 14.11 11.23
CA ASN A 136 -17.34 14.09 11.47
C ASN A 136 -18.04 13.06 10.58
N GLY A 137 -17.59 12.90 9.33
CA GLY A 137 -18.05 11.85 8.43
C GLY A 137 -17.77 10.46 9.00
N ILE A 138 -16.55 10.20 9.46
CA ILE A 138 -16.18 8.91 10.06
C ILE A 138 -16.94 8.66 11.37
N GLU A 139 -17.09 9.68 12.22
CA GLU A 139 -17.81 9.57 13.49
C GLU A 139 -19.32 9.42 13.29
N SER A 140 -19.88 10.01 12.24
CA SER A 140 -21.29 9.84 11.86
C SER A 140 -21.58 8.53 11.12
N ILE A 141 -20.56 7.88 10.54
CA ILE A 141 -20.69 6.53 10.01
C ILE A 141 -20.84 5.57 11.17
N ILE A 142 -22.09 5.22 11.43
CA ILE A 142 -22.47 4.12 12.31
C ILE A 142 -21.89 2.85 11.70
N ASN A 143 -21.16 2.06 12.49
CA ASN A 143 -20.75 0.72 12.08
C ASN A 143 -22.03 -0.12 11.85
N PRO A 144 -22.38 -0.45 10.59
CA PRO A 144 -23.66 -1.07 10.26
C PRO A 144 -23.74 -2.53 10.76
N LEU A 145 -22.64 -3.07 11.30
CA LEU A 145 -22.53 -4.42 11.84
C LEU A 145 -22.57 -4.47 13.37
N CYS A 146 -22.50 -3.33 14.08
CA CYS A 146 -22.33 -3.31 15.55
C CYS A 146 -23.43 -2.56 16.33
N VAL A 147 -24.58 -2.27 15.73
CA VAL A 147 -25.67 -1.59 16.45
C VAL A 147 -26.69 -2.59 16.96
N ALA A 148 -26.95 -2.54 18.27
CA ALA A 148 -28.16 -3.09 18.86
C ALA A 148 -29.22 -1.98 18.94
N PRO A 149 -30.49 -2.21 18.56
CA PRO A 149 -31.07 -3.46 18.05
C PRO A 149 -30.65 -3.78 16.60
N ARG A 150 -30.74 -5.06 16.22
CA ARG A 150 -30.33 -5.60 14.91
C ARG A 150 -31.06 -4.87 13.78
N GLN A 151 -30.32 -4.05 13.01
CA GLN A 151 -30.85 -3.30 11.87
C GLN A 151 -30.73 -4.12 10.56
N PRO A 152 -31.60 -3.88 9.56
CA PRO A 152 -31.45 -4.47 8.24
C PRO A 152 -30.16 -3.97 7.57
N LEU A 153 -29.43 -4.87 6.92
CA LEU A 153 -28.18 -4.58 6.24
C LEU A 153 -28.38 -4.76 4.74
N PHE A 154 -28.50 -3.66 4.02
CA PHE A 154 -28.79 -3.67 2.59
C PHE A 154 -27.54 -3.84 1.73
N THR A 155 -27.65 -4.68 0.70
CA THR A 155 -26.61 -4.79 -0.33
C THR A 155 -26.71 -3.64 -1.32
N ILE A 156 -25.62 -2.89 -1.54
CA ILE A 156 -25.58 -1.72 -2.45
C ILE A 156 -26.04 -2.09 -3.88
N MET A 157 -25.70 -3.29 -4.35
CA MET A 157 -26.02 -3.73 -5.72
C MET A 157 -27.48 -4.14 -5.93
N THR A 158 -28.12 -4.71 -4.90
CA THR A 158 -29.47 -5.30 -5.05
C THR A 158 -30.54 -4.55 -4.27
N GLY A 159 -30.16 -3.67 -3.34
CA GLY A 159 -31.07 -2.98 -2.43
C GLY A 159 -31.83 -3.92 -1.49
N ARG A 160 -31.44 -5.20 -1.40
CA ARG A 160 -32.09 -6.20 -0.55
C ARG A 160 -31.35 -6.36 0.76
N ASP A 161 -32.12 -6.63 1.82
CA ASP A 161 -31.54 -7.02 3.11
C ASP A 161 -30.78 -8.35 2.94
N VAL A 162 -29.62 -8.45 3.60
CA VAL A 162 -28.87 -9.71 3.64
C VAL A 162 -29.52 -10.68 4.60
N SER A 163 -29.40 -11.96 4.30
CA SER A 163 -29.82 -13.04 5.17
C SER A 163 -29.00 -13.09 6.47
N ASP A 164 -29.58 -13.63 7.54
CA ASP A 164 -28.96 -13.66 8.87
C ASP A 164 -27.61 -14.40 8.87
N ASN A 165 -27.48 -15.47 8.09
CA ASN A 165 -26.21 -16.21 7.95
C ASN A 165 -25.07 -15.34 7.39
N VAL A 166 -25.35 -14.49 6.39
CA VAL A 166 -24.36 -13.58 5.79
C VAL A 166 -24.01 -12.48 6.79
N ARG A 167 -25.02 -11.97 7.51
CA ARG A 167 -24.80 -10.94 8.53
C ARG A 167 -23.92 -11.46 9.66
N ASP A 168 -24.21 -12.65 10.18
CA ASP A 168 -23.44 -13.27 11.25
C ASP A 168 -22.02 -13.61 10.77
N ASP A 169 -21.85 -14.07 9.52
CA ASP A 169 -20.53 -14.28 8.90
C ASP A 169 -19.73 -12.97 8.81
N LEU A 170 -20.35 -11.84 8.48
CA LEU A 170 -19.69 -10.53 8.44
C LEU A 170 -19.28 -10.03 9.84
N VAL A 171 -20.16 -10.19 10.84
CA VAL A 171 -19.89 -9.81 12.24
C VAL A 171 -18.76 -10.65 12.83
N ASP A 172 -18.81 -11.97 12.63
CA ASP A 172 -17.84 -12.91 13.16
C ASP A 172 -16.64 -13.16 12.24
N CYS A 173 -16.58 -12.50 11.07
CA CYS A 173 -15.53 -12.65 10.06
C CYS A 173 -14.12 -12.62 10.66
N ARG A 174 -13.87 -11.71 11.60
CA ARG A 174 -12.57 -11.64 12.29
C ARG A 174 -12.27 -12.87 13.14
N LYS A 175 -13.26 -13.40 13.87
CA LYS A 175 -13.13 -14.59 14.72
C LYS A 175 -12.95 -15.84 13.86
N ILE A 176 -13.80 -16.02 12.85
CA ILE A 176 -13.73 -17.10 11.86
C ILE A 176 -12.34 -17.11 11.21
N GLY A 177 -11.89 -15.94 10.77
CA GLY A 177 -10.58 -15.73 10.19
C GLY A 177 -9.43 -16.09 11.12
N ALA A 178 -9.47 -15.63 12.37
CA ALA A 178 -8.43 -15.93 13.35
C ALA A 178 -8.34 -17.45 13.65
N LEU A 179 -9.47 -18.13 13.73
CA LEU A 179 -9.53 -19.58 13.89
C LEU A 179 -8.87 -20.28 12.70
N LYS A 180 -9.29 -19.93 11.47
CA LYS A 180 -8.72 -20.47 10.22
C LYS A 180 -7.24 -20.16 10.05
N THR A 181 -6.77 -18.99 10.48
CA THR A 181 -5.34 -18.67 10.44
C THR A 181 -4.56 -19.60 11.37
N ARG A 182 -5.04 -19.88 12.59
CA ARG A 182 -4.38 -20.81 13.53
C ARG A 182 -4.30 -22.23 12.98
N THR A 183 -5.38 -22.76 12.40
CA THR A 183 -5.35 -24.10 11.77
C THR A 183 -4.53 -24.13 10.50
N GLY A 184 -4.68 -23.14 9.61
CA GLY A 184 -3.94 -23.08 8.34
C GLY A 184 -2.43 -22.86 8.51
N LEU A 185 -2.02 -22.17 9.58
CA LEU A 185 -0.62 -22.12 10.03
C LEU A 185 -0.10 -23.53 10.31
N ILE A 186 -0.81 -24.33 11.09
CA ILE A 186 -0.43 -25.71 11.45
C ILE A 186 -0.31 -26.58 10.19
N ASP A 187 -1.29 -26.53 9.29
CA ASP A 187 -1.30 -27.36 8.07
C ASP A 187 -0.21 -26.96 7.06
N THR A 188 0.01 -25.66 6.88
CA THR A 188 1.05 -25.15 5.95
C THR A 188 2.46 -25.39 6.49
N PHE A 189 2.64 -25.38 7.81
CA PHE A 189 3.92 -25.71 8.45
C PHE A 189 4.18 -27.21 8.56
N ALA A 190 3.14 -28.04 8.73
CA ALA A 190 3.27 -29.50 8.72
C ALA A 190 3.58 -30.05 7.32
N THR A 191 3.09 -29.39 6.26
CA THR A 191 3.30 -29.81 4.86
C THR A 191 4.57 -29.25 4.22
N GLY A 192 5.57 -28.87 5.01
CA GLY A 192 6.88 -28.35 4.57
C GLY A 192 7.72 -29.28 3.68
N ARG A 193 7.20 -29.69 2.52
CA ARG A 193 7.98 -30.22 1.41
C ARG A 193 8.08 -29.17 0.32
N SER A 194 9.30 -28.66 0.20
CA SER A 194 9.87 -27.94 -0.92
C SER A 194 9.30 -28.41 -2.26
N LYS A 195 8.70 -27.47 -3.00
CA LYS A 195 8.81 -27.40 -4.45
C LYS A 195 9.32 -26.02 -4.83
N ALA A 196 10.53 -25.70 -4.37
CA ALA A 196 11.31 -24.59 -4.88
C ALA A 196 12.61 -25.14 -5.48
N SER A 197 12.46 -26.06 -6.44
CA SER A 197 13.52 -26.47 -7.34
C SER A 197 12.89 -27.33 -8.42
N GLN A 198 12.48 -26.75 -9.54
CA GLN A 198 12.64 -27.33 -10.87
C GLN A 198 12.76 -26.18 -11.89
N PRO A 199 13.63 -26.35 -12.89
CA PRO A 199 14.37 -25.27 -13.59
C PRO A 199 13.51 -24.33 -14.44
#